data_AF-A0A401WZ56-F1
#
_entry.id   AF-A0A401WZ56-F1
#
_cell.length_a   1.000
_cell.length_b   1.000
_cell.length_c   1.000
_cell.angle_alpha   90.00
_cell.angle_beta   90.00
_cell.angle_gamma   90.00
#
_symmetry.space_group_name_H-M   'P 1'
#
loop_
_entity.id
_entity.type
_entity.pdbx_description
1 polymer ?
#
loop_
_entity_poly.entity_id
_entity_poly.type
_entity_poly.pdbx_seq_one_letter_code
_entity_poly.pdbx_strand_id
1 'polypeptide(L)'
;MTQKPTSFDNVRQLKEAFPEAFDDEGRLKITGEMGIKRLPQDMSGLRYLSLIGIGDDITLPRRIITSHGVEFLDCNGLEAITSQIIVKGESKYDPGIVRLGKCPDLKYLAGGIKTQNLDIYGCPKLKEISHNVDISHTLHVMDSNVSQVNCDLNLTESVIFTRTLTERFNGTVRSPKLYLQSLENLEQFAFRPEITKMIGIWRCPKLRNLPNLACEGIQGISLGELPSITSLPEIACGHDVNLFSMEGLTHLDVNSLKVNGCLEIADCPNLTELPDSPAIGNRLGSLNIEKQEGVHVTRALWDHMDGRIHLGQHPVPPVEPIFDEPSPH
;
A
#
# COMPACT_ATOMS: atom_id res chain seq x y z
N MET A 1 -7.99 -39.07 -33.28
CA MET A 1 -7.59 -37.74 -32.77
C MET A 1 -6.08 -37.73 -32.69
N THR A 2 -5.41 -36.87 -33.46
CA THR A 2 -3.96 -36.69 -33.37
C THR A 2 -3.62 -36.04 -32.04
N GLN A 3 -2.69 -36.64 -31.29
CA GLN A 3 -2.22 -36.10 -30.03
C GLN A 3 -1.50 -34.76 -30.30
N LYS A 4 -1.98 -33.66 -29.70
CA LYS A 4 -1.31 -32.36 -29.82
C LYS A 4 0.08 -32.43 -29.15
N PRO A 5 1.10 -31.74 -29.68
CA PRO A 5 2.39 -31.60 -28.99
C PRO A 5 2.20 -30.94 -27.62
N THR A 6 3.01 -31.35 -26.65
CA THR A 6 2.98 -30.81 -25.27
C THR A 6 4.19 -29.93 -24.94
N SER A 7 5.13 -29.79 -25.87
CA SER A 7 6.37 -29.03 -25.77
C SER A 7 6.66 -28.31 -27.08
N PHE A 8 7.18 -27.08 -26.99
CA PHE A 8 7.37 -26.17 -28.13
C PHE A 8 8.75 -25.51 -28.07
N ASP A 9 9.40 -25.35 -29.22
CA ASP A 9 10.72 -24.68 -29.31
C ASP A 9 10.57 -23.16 -29.39
N ASN A 10 9.49 -22.67 -30.02
CA ASN A 10 9.24 -21.25 -30.26
C ASN A 10 7.74 -20.91 -30.26
N VAL A 11 7.43 -19.62 -30.12
CA VAL A 11 6.05 -19.10 -30.06
C VAL A 11 5.25 -19.42 -31.34
N ARG A 12 5.91 -19.48 -32.51
CA ARG A 12 5.24 -19.82 -33.77
C ARG A 12 4.69 -21.25 -33.75
N GLN A 13 5.49 -22.23 -33.33
CA GLN A 13 5.03 -23.62 -33.18
C GLN A 13 3.88 -23.73 -32.17
N LEU A 14 3.97 -22.99 -31.05
CA LEU A 14 2.90 -22.94 -30.06
C LEU A 14 1.60 -22.38 -30.67
N LYS A 15 1.68 -21.30 -31.45
CA LYS A 15 0.54 -20.70 -32.16
C LYS A 15 -0.04 -21.61 -33.24
N GLU A 16 0.78 -22.38 -33.94
CA GLU A 16 0.33 -23.36 -34.93
C GLU A 16 -0.43 -24.53 -34.27
N ALA A 17 -0.01 -24.97 -33.07
CA ALA A 17 -0.65 -26.08 -32.35
C ALA A 17 -1.90 -25.67 -31.54
N PHE A 18 -1.92 -24.42 -31.05
CA PHE A 18 -2.99 -23.86 -30.22
C PHE A 18 -3.37 -22.46 -30.71
N PRO A 19 -3.88 -22.31 -31.96
CA PRO A 19 -4.28 -21.00 -32.49
C PRO A 19 -5.37 -20.34 -31.64
N GLU A 20 -6.24 -21.14 -31.00
CA GLU A 20 -7.29 -20.69 -30.10
C GLU A 20 -6.78 -20.01 -28.82
N ALA A 21 -5.51 -20.22 -28.47
CA ALA A 21 -4.87 -19.58 -27.32
C ALA A 21 -4.44 -18.13 -27.61
N PHE A 22 -4.45 -17.73 -28.89
CA PHE A 22 -3.99 -16.43 -29.35
C PHE A 22 -5.17 -15.59 -29.86
N ASP A 23 -5.23 -14.33 -29.47
CA ASP A 23 -6.14 -13.37 -30.10
C ASP A 23 -5.45 -12.59 -31.24
N ASP A 24 -6.24 -11.79 -31.95
CA ASP A 24 -5.78 -10.96 -33.06
C ASP A 24 -4.83 -9.83 -32.63
N GLU A 25 -4.78 -9.52 -31.33
CA GLU A 25 -3.90 -8.51 -30.76
C GLU A 25 -2.56 -9.09 -30.29
N GLY A 26 -2.32 -10.39 -30.49
CA GLY A 26 -1.09 -11.06 -30.08
C GLY A 26 -1.00 -11.31 -28.58
N ARG A 27 -2.14 -11.40 -27.89
CA ARG A 27 -2.23 -11.90 -26.50
C ARG A 27 -2.28 -13.42 -26.53
N LEU A 28 -1.58 -14.04 -25.59
CA LEU A 28 -1.58 -15.48 -25.39
C LEU A 28 -2.23 -15.80 -24.05
N LYS A 29 -3.29 -16.61 -24.08
CA LYS A 29 -3.98 -17.13 -22.89
C LYS A 29 -3.88 -18.65 -22.85
N ILE A 30 -3.27 -19.17 -21.80
CA ILE A 30 -3.12 -20.61 -21.55
C ILE A 30 -3.86 -20.96 -20.27
N THR A 31 -4.74 -21.95 -20.36
CA THR A 31 -5.42 -22.52 -19.20
C THR A 31 -4.87 -23.91 -18.88
N GLY A 32 -4.94 -24.34 -17.62
CA GLY A 32 -4.47 -25.67 -17.20
C GLY A 32 -5.09 -26.84 -17.97
N GLU A 33 -6.29 -26.66 -18.52
CA GLU A 33 -7.02 -27.66 -19.30
C GLU A 33 -6.41 -27.93 -20.69
N MET A 34 -5.48 -27.09 -21.16
CA MET A 34 -4.91 -27.20 -22.51
C MET A 34 -3.85 -28.32 -22.63
N GLY A 35 -3.42 -28.92 -21.52
CA GLY A 35 -2.44 -30.02 -21.52
C GLY A 35 -1.03 -29.62 -21.95
N ILE A 36 -0.71 -28.32 -21.95
CA ILE A 36 0.61 -27.79 -22.27
C ILE A 36 1.55 -28.03 -21.09
N LYS A 37 2.62 -28.79 -21.30
CA LYS A 37 3.61 -29.11 -20.24
C LYS A 37 4.85 -28.22 -20.29
N ARG A 38 5.22 -27.74 -21.48
CA ARG A 38 6.43 -26.92 -21.64
C ARG A 38 6.23 -25.80 -22.64
N LEU A 39 6.45 -24.57 -22.17
CA LEU A 39 6.46 -23.38 -23.01
C LEU A 39 7.82 -23.20 -23.70
N PRO A 40 7.84 -22.52 -24.86
CA PRO A 40 9.08 -22.05 -25.49
C PRO A 40 9.99 -21.34 -24.50
N GLN A 41 11.29 -21.59 -24.54
CA GLN A 41 12.20 -21.02 -23.55
C GLN A 41 12.32 -19.48 -23.62
N ASP A 42 12.03 -18.91 -24.79
CA ASP A 42 11.92 -17.47 -25.00
C ASP A 42 10.51 -17.10 -25.47
N MET A 43 9.77 -16.42 -24.62
CA MET A 43 8.41 -15.95 -24.87
C MET A 43 8.44 -14.45 -25.16
N SER A 44 9.07 -14.08 -26.27
CA SER A 44 9.22 -12.70 -26.73
C SER A 44 8.26 -12.36 -27.87
N GLY A 45 7.96 -11.07 -28.03
CA GLY A 45 7.09 -10.56 -29.10
C GLY A 45 5.58 -10.72 -28.83
N LEU A 46 5.20 -11.11 -27.62
CA LEU A 46 3.81 -11.16 -27.19
C LEU A 46 3.34 -9.78 -26.73
N ARG A 47 2.09 -9.44 -26.99
CA ARG A 47 1.47 -8.27 -26.37
C ARG A 47 1.25 -8.52 -24.88
N TYR A 48 0.70 -9.70 -24.56
CA TYR A 48 0.31 -10.08 -23.21
C TYR A 48 0.40 -11.61 -23.05
N LEU A 49 0.77 -12.08 -21.85
CA LEU A 49 0.79 -13.51 -21.51
C LEU A 49 -0.08 -13.77 -20.26
N SER A 50 -1.05 -14.66 -20.37
CA SER A 50 -1.93 -15.07 -19.28
C SER A 50 -1.84 -16.57 -19.06
N LEU A 51 -1.37 -16.98 -17.89
CA LEU A 51 -1.32 -18.38 -17.45
C LEU A 51 -2.31 -18.56 -16.30
N ILE A 52 -3.36 -19.35 -16.53
CA ILE A 52 -4.48 -19.52 -15.59
C ILE A 52 -4.65 -20.98 -15.23
N GLY A 53 -4.72 -21.30 -13.93
CA GLY A 53 -4.97 -22.66 -13.49
C GLY A 53 -3.83 -23.63 -13.85
N ILE A 54 -2.63 -23.13 -14.12
CA ILE A 54 -1.49 -23.98 -14.46
C ILE A 54 -0.95 -24.66 -13.19
N GLY A 55 -0.71 -25.97 -13.30
CA GLY A 55 -0.20 -26.82 -12.23
C GLY A 55 1.34 -26.80 -12.10
N ASP A 56 1.85 -27.66 -11.24
CA ASP A 56 3.29 -28.02 -11.12
C ASP A 56 3.86 -28.71 -12.36
N ASP A 57 3.00 -29.25 -13.22
CA ASP A 57 3.36 -29.90 -14.48
C ASP A 57 3.92 -28.95 -15.56
N ILE A 58 3.76 -27.62 -15.40
CA ILE A 58 4.26 -26.66 -16.39
C ILE A 58 5.67 -26.17 -16.05
N THR A 59 6.60 -26.35 -16.98
CA THR A 59 7.90 -25.69 -16.88
C THR A 59 7.80 -24.28 -17.44
N LEU A 60 7.97 -23.27 -16.57
CA LEU A 60 8.04 -21.87 -16.98
C LEU A 60 9.22 -21.61 -17.93
N PRO A 61 9.07 -20.68 -18.89
CA PRO A 61 10.13 -20.31 -19.81
C PRO A 61 11.27 -19.60 -19.07
N ARG A 62 12.49 -19.61 -19.62
CA ARG A 62 13.61 -18.86 -19.04
C ARG A 62 13.39 -17.34 -19.12
N ARG A 63 12.74 -16.88 -20.20
CA ARG A 63 12.56 -15.46 -20.47
C ARG A 63 11.17 -15.17 -21.02
N ILE A 64 10.51 -14.14 -20.48
CA ILE A 64 9.20 -13.63 -20.89
C ILE A 64 9.35 -12.14 -21.15
N ILE A 65 9.06 -11.72 -22.39
CA ILE A 65 9.10 -10.30 -22.78
C ILE A 65 7.79 -9.94 -23.45
N THR A 66 7.00 -9.11 -22.80
CA THR A 66 5.70 -8.63 -23.31
C THR A 66 5.66 -7.11 -23.37
N SER A 67 4.79 -6.54 -24.23
CA SER A 67 4.61 -5.09 -24.25
C SER A 67 3.65 -4.58 -23.17
N HIS A 68 2.65 -5.37 -22.75
CA HIS A 68 1.60 -4.90 -21.83
C HIS A 68 1.54 -5.64 -20.51
N GLY A 69 1.69 -6.97 -20.50
CA GLY A 69 1.61 -7.65 -19.23
C GLY A 69 1.83 -9.14 -19.23
N VAL A 70 1.97 -9.65 -18.01
CA VAL A 70 2.11 -11.06 -17.68
C VAL A 70 1.25 -11.33 -16.46
N GLU A 71 0.43 -12.37 -16.51
CA GLU A 71 -0.36 -12.77 -15.36
C GLU A 71 -0.30 -14.27 -15.09
N PHE A 72 -0.18 -14.60 -13.81
CA PHE A 72 -0.23 -15.95 -13.26
C PHE A 72 -1.41 -15.98 -12.30
N LEU A 73 -2.49 -16.67 -12.69
CA LEU A 73 -3.74 -16.69 -11.95
C LEU A 73 -4.10 -18.12 -11.57
N ASP A 74 -4.51 -18.35 -10.31
CA ASP A 74 -4.98 -19.66 -9.84
C ASP A 74 -3.98 -20.80 -10.09
N CYS A 75 -2.67 -20.49 -10.09
CA CYS A 75 -1.60 -21.43 -10.41
C CYS A 75 -1.22 -22.27 -9.18
N ASN A 76 -1.91 -23.39 -8.97
CA ASN A 76 -1.62 -24.34 -7.89
C ASN A 76 -0.32 -25.10 -8.19
N GLY A 77 0.52 -25.34 -7.18
CA GLY A 77 1.82 -25.99 -7.38
C GLY A 77 2.92 -25.08 -7.97
N LEU A 78 2.60 -23.86 -8.42
CA LEU A 78 3.62 -22.89 -8.85
C LEU A 78 4.40 -22.39 -7.63
N GLU A 79 5.54 -23.01 -7.34
CA GLU A 79 6.33 -22.66 -6.14
C GLU A 79 7.22 -21.42 -6.30
N ALA A 80 7.66 -21.13 -7.52
CA ALA A 80 8.59 -20.03 -7.78
C ALA A 80 8.44 -19.49 -9.21
N ILE A 81 8.63 -18.18 -9.34
CA ILE A 81 8.82 -17.54 -10.65
C ILE A 81 10.32 -17.42 -10.91
N THR A 82 10.84 -18.33 -11.72
CA THR A 82 12.27 -18.37 -12.11
C THR A 82 12.55 -17.71 -13.45
N SER A 83 11.50 -17.31 -14.18
CA SER A 83 11.60 -16.60 -15.45
C SER A 83 12.09 -15.17 -15.28
N GLN A 84 12.98 -14.72 -16.17
CA GLN A 84 13.20 -13.30 -16.36
C GLN A 84 11.98 -12.69 -17.04
N ILE A 85 11.25 -11.85 -16.30
CA ILE A 85 10.04 -11.18 -16.79
C ILE A 85 10.35 -9.71 -17.04
N ILE A 86 10.14 -9.28 -18.29
CA ILE A 86 10.28 -7.88 -18.69
C ILE A 86 8.98 -7.45 -19.36
N VAL A 87 8.25 -6.55 -18.69
CA VAL A 87 7.05 -5.91 -19.25
C VAL A 87 7.36 -4.45 -19.53
N LYS A 88 7.32 -4.07 -20.80
CA LYS A 88 7.77 -2.73 -21.23
C LYS A 88 6.79 -1.62 -20.87
N GLY A 89 5.49 -1.88 -20.96
CA GLY A 89 4.47 -0.85 -21.04
C GLY A 89 4.54 -0.10 -22.37
N GLU A 90 3.42 0.47 -22.82
CA GLU A 90 3.38 1.25 -24.06
C GLU A 90 3.18 2.74 -23.80
N SER A 91 2.60 3.11 -22.66
CA SER A 91 2.40 4.51 -22.29
C SER A 91 2.17 4.68 -20.78
N LYS A 92 2.04 5.94 -20.34
CA LYS A 92 1.58 6.28 -18.99
C LYS A 92 0.15 5.76 -18.70
N TYR A 93 -0.68 5.63 -19.73
CA TYR A 93 -2.09 5.22 -19.60
C TYR A 93 -2.30 3.72 -19.78
N ASP A 94 -1.30 3.03 -20.31
CA ASP A 94 -1.27 1.57 -20.43
C ASP A 94 0.04 1.04 -19.85
N PRO A 95 0.18 1.16 -18.51
CA PRO A 95 1.39 0.78 -17.85
C PRO A 95 1.55 -0.74 -17.82
N GLY A 96 2.75 -1.20 -18.17
CA GLY A 96 3.11 -2.60 -18.16
C GLY A 96 2.87 -3.24 -16.79
N ILE A 97 2.17 -4.37 -16.74
CA ILE A 97 1.78 -5.01 -15.48
C ILE A 97 2.20 -6.47 -15.37
N VAL A 98 2.65 -6.84 -14.17
CA VAL A 98 2.76 -8.24 -13.74
C VAL A 98 1.71 -8.49 -12.66
N ARG A 99 0.87 -9.51 -12.84
CA ARG A 99 -0.14 -9.91 -11.85
C ARG A 99 0.11 -11.33 -11.36
N LEU A 100 0.24 -11.48 -10.04
CA LEU A 100 0.40 -12.76 -9.36
C LEU A 100 -0.83 -12.95 -8.46
N GLY A 101 -1.77 -13.77 -8.90
CA GLY A 101 -3.09 -13.87 -8.28
C GLY A 101 -3.42 -15.29 -7.88
N LYS A 102 -3.78 -15.50 -6.61
CA LYS A 102 -4.29 -16.78 -6.09
C LYS A 102 -3.34 -17.95 -6.38
N CYS A 103 -2.05 -17.75 -6.16
CA CYS A 103 -1.03 -18.79 -6.28
C CYS A 103 -0.66 -19.29 -4.86
N PRO A 104 -1.39 -20.27 -4.29
CA PRO A 104 -1.24 -20.65 -2.88
C PRO A 104 0.13 -21.25 -2.54
N ASP A 105 0.82 -21.77 -3.54
CA ASP A 105 2.12 -22.43 -3.37
C ASP A 105 3.31 -21.52 -3.69
N LEU A 106 3.08 -20.32 -4.21
CA LEU A 106 4.13 -19.40 -4.61
C LEU A 106 4.91 -18.92 -3.39
N LYS A 107 6.21 -19.24 -3.36
CA LYS A 107 7.13 -18.92 -2.26
C LYS A 107 8.13 -17.83 -2.62
N TYR A 108 8.58 -17.77 -3.88
CA TYR A 108 9.73 -16.93 -4.28
C TYR A 108 9.58 -16.29 -5.67
N LEU A 109 10.13 -15.07 -5.80
CA LEU A 109 10.31 -14.35 -7.06
C LEU A 109 11.81 -14.32 -7.42
N ALA A 110 12.29 -15.36 -8.13
CA ALA A 110 13.72 -15.60 -8.34
C ALA A 110 14.25 -15.09 -9.68
N GLY A 111 13.39 -14.99 -10.71
CA GLY A 111 13.83 -14.82 -12.09
C GLY A 111 14.22 -13.40 -12.53
N GLY A 112 14.01 -12.40 -11.66
CA GLY A 112 14.14 -10.99 -12.06
C GLY A 112 12.85 -10.50 -12.73
N ILE A 113 12.15 -9.56 -12.10
CA ILE A 113 10.91 -8.97 -12.62
C ILE A 113 11.17 -7.49 -12.88
N LYS A 114 10.94 -7.05 -14.11
CA LYS A 114 10.99 -5.64 -14.50
C LYS A 114 9.63 -5.24 -15.07
N THR A 115 8.95 -4.33 -14.39
CA THR A 115 7.58 -3.94 -14.74
C THR A 115 7.27 -2.52 -14.26
N GLN A 116 6.23 -1.90 -14.78
CA GLN A 116 5.75 -0.63 -14.23
C GLN A 116 4.85 -0.88 -13.03
N ASN A 117 3.94 -1.86 -13.13
CA ASN A 117 3.05 -2.27 -12.06
C ASN A 117 3.29 -3.72 -11.65
N LEU A 118 3.24 -3.98 -10.35
CA LEU A 118 3.20 -5.32 -9.79
C LEU A 118 2.02 -5.45 -8.83
N ASP A 119 1.09 -6.35 -9.18
CA ASP A 119 -0.02 -6.74 -8.34
C ASP A 119 0.22 -8.16 -7.80
N ILE A 120 0.15 -8.32 -6.48
CA ILE A 120 0.25 -9.60 -5.80
C ILE A 120 -0.98 -9.75 -4.93
N TYR A 121 -1.79 -10.79 -5.16
CA TYR A 121 -2.95 -11.05 -4.33
C TYR A 121 -3.22 -12.53 -4.10
N GLY A 122 -3.57 -12.91 -2.87
CA GLY A 122 -3.89 -14.31 -2.54
C GLY A 122 -2.69 -15.25 -2.66
N CYS A 123 -1.48 -14.79 -2.30
CA CYS A 123 -0.25 -15.58 -2.30
C CYS A 123 0.26 -15.81 -0.85
N PRO A 124 -0.37 -16.70 -0.06
CA PRO A 124 -0.13 -16.87 1.38
C PRO A 124 1.23 -17.50 1.74
N LYS A 125 1.97 -18.06 0.77
CA LYS A 125 3.31 -18.61 1.01
C LYS A 125 4.44 -17.71 0.51
N LEU A 126 4.11 -16.60 -0.16
CA LEU A 126 5.12 -15.71 -0.72
C LEU A 126 5.73 -14.90 0.41
N LYS A 127 6.99 -15.19 0.74
CA LYS A 127 7.64 -14.61 1.93
C LYS A 127 8.25 -13.25 1.70
N GLU A 128 8.77 -13.00 0.50
CA GLU A 128 9.66 -11.87 0.28
C GLU A 128 9.47 -11.24 -1.10
N ILE A 129 9.53 -9.91 -1.14
CA ILE A 129 9.83 -9.13 -2.35
C ILE A 129 11.27 -8.63 -2.23
N SER A 130 12.16 -9.16 -3.06
CA SER A 130 13.61 -8.94 -2.99
C SER A 130 14.13 -8.01 -4.09
N HIS A 131 15.42 -7.70 -4.06
CA HIS A 131 16.15 -6.88 -5.04
C HIS A 131 16.05 -7.32 -6.50
N ASN A 132 15.53 -8.51 -6.78
CA ASN A 132 15.28 -8.98 -8.14
C ASN A 132 14.01 -8.38 -8.76
N VAL A 133 13.23 -7.61 -7.99
CA VAL A 133 12.00 -6.98 -8.45
C VAL A 133 12.23 -5.48 -8.63
N ASP A 134 12.12 -5.03 -9.88
CA ASP A 134 12.28 -3.64 -10.31
C ASP A 134 10.92 -3.12 -10.82
N ILE A 135 10.35 -2.20 -10.05
CA ILE A 135 9.01 -1.63 -10.24
C ILE A 135 9.17 -0.13 -10.35
N SER A 136 8.58 0.50 -11.36
CA SER A 136 8.73 1.94 -11.55
C SER A 136 7.47 2.75 -11.24
N HIS A 137 6.28 2.15 -11.18
CA HIS A 137 5.01 2.89 -11.08
C HIS A 137 4.21 2.56 -9.81
N THR A 138 3.64 1.35 -9.71
CA THR A 138 2.80 0.95 -8.56
C THR A 138 3.16 -0.45 -8.08
N LEU A 139 3.24 -0.62 -6.75
CA LEU A 139 3.26 -1.91 -6.08
C LEU A 139 1.98 -2.06 -5.27
N HIS A 140 1.24 -3.13 -5.51
CA HIS A 140 0.05 -3.49 -4.74
C HIS A 140 0.15 -4.94 -4.25
N VAL A 141 0.11 -5.11 -2.93
CA VAL A 141 0.12 -6.42 -2.27
C VAL A 141 -1.13 -6.55 -1.41
N MET A 142 -1.93 -7.58 -1.66
CA MET A 142 -3.20 -7.80 -0.98
C MET A 142 -3.34 -9.26 -0.53
N ASP A 143 -3.90 -9.53 0.64
CA ASP A 143 -4.24 -10.90 1.08
C ASP A 143 -3.09 -11.91 0.90
N SER A 144 -1.87 -11.49 1.23
CA SER A 144 -0.61 -12.23 0.97
C SER A 144 0.33 -12.17 2.17
N ASN A 145 1.20 -13.18 2.32
CA ASN A 145 2.07 -13.32 3.49
C ASN A 145 3.50 -12.82 3.23
N VAL A 146 3.61 -11.68 2.56
CA VAL A 146 4.91 -11.05 2.28
C VAL A 146 5.44 -10.51 3.59
N SER A 147 6.19 -11.32 4.34
CA SER A 147 6.74 -10.97 5.64
C SER A 147 7.84 -9.92 5.54
N GLN A 148 8.54 -9.88 4.41
CA GLN A 148 9.64 -8.94 4.17
C GLN A 148 9.58 -8.27 2.80
N VAL A 149 9.84 -6.97 2.78
CA VAL A 149 10.19 -6.21 1.58
C VAL A 149 11.65 -5.80 1.73
N ASN A 150 12.54 -6.37 0.91
CA ASN A 150 14.00 -6.21 0.99
C ASN A 150 14.55 -5.60 -0.31
N CYS A 151 13.96 -4.49 -0.74
CA CYS A 151 14.39 -3.74 -1.92
C CYS A 151 14.07 -2.26 -1.75
N ASP A 152 14.85 -1.41 -2.41
CA ASP A 152 14.49 0.00 -2.54
C ASP A 152 13.34 0.13 -3.53
N LEU A 153 12.25 0.74 -3.08
CA LEU A 153 11.08 1.04 -3.91
C LEU A 153 11.15 2.50 -4.32
N ASN A 154 11.40 2.76 -5.62
CA ASN A 154 11.38 4.10 -6.18
C ASN A 154 10.26 4.21 -7.21
N LEU A 155 9.05 4.50 -6.72
CA LEU A 155 7.81 4.43 -7.48
C LEU A 155 7.31 5.83 -7.84
N THR A 156 6.78 5.96 -9.05
CA THR A 156 6.20 7.23 -9.50
C THR A 156 4.75 7.45 -9.05
N GLU A 157 4.08 6.46 -8.43
CA GLU A 157 2.67 6.57 -8.05
C GLU A 157 2.37 6.09 -6.62
N SER A 158 2.35 4.77 -6.36
CA SER A 158 1.84 4.23 -5.09
C SER A 158 2.52 2.96 -4.61
N VAL A 159 2.66 2.83 -3.29
CA VAL A 159 2.89 1.57 -2.58
C VAL A 159 1.66 1.26 -1.75
N ILE A 160 1.05 0.09 -1.96
CA ILE A 160 -0.20 -0.32 -1.30
C ILE A 160 -0.02 -1.72 -0.72
N PHE A 161 -0.22 -1.86 0.59
CA PHE A 161 -0.27 -3.14 1.29
C PHE A 161 -1.58 -3.24 2.06
N THR A 162 -2.37 -4.28 1.78
CA THR A 162 -3.70 -4.47 2.37
C THR A 162 -3.88 -5.91 2.84
N ARG A 163 -4.21 -6.11 4.13
CA ARG A 163 -4.44 -7.45 4.71
C ARG A 163 -3.25 -8.39 4.44
N THR A 164 -2.04 -7.90 4.70
CA THR A 164 -0.80 -8.68 4.57
C THR A 164 -0.18 -8.92 5.93
N LEU A 165 0.61 -9.99 6.04
CA LEU A 165 1.37 -10.33 7.25
C LEU A 165 2.78 -9.73 7.21
N THR A 166 2.91 -8.52 6.67
CA THR A 166 4.20 -7.86 6.53
C THR A 166 4.75 -7.46 7.89
N GLU A 167 5.89 -8.04 8.25
CA GLU A 167 6.56 -7.81 9.53
C GLU A 167 7.61 -6.70 9.40
N ARG A 168 8.31 -6.68 8.26
CA ARG A 168 9.46 -5.78 8.05
C ARG A 168 9.50 -5.19 6.65
N PHE A 169 9.77 -3.91 6.61
CA PHE A 169 10.16 -3.19 5.40
C PHE A 169 11.60 -2.72 5.57
N ASN A 170 12.50 -3.28 4.77
CA ASN A 170 13.91 -2.93 4.74
C ASN A 170 14.23 -2.24 3.40
N GLY A 171 15.02 -1.17 3.45
CA GLY A 171 15.37 -0.36 2.28
C GLY A 171 14.76 1.03 2.36
N THR A 172 14.64 1.71 1.22
CA THR A 172 14.04 3.03 1.08
C THR A 172 12.74 2.94 0.30
N VAL A 173 11.69 3.62 0.76
CA VAL A 173 10.44 3.73 0.01
C VAL A 173 10.25 5.18 -0.43
N ARG A 174 10.44 5.43 -1.73
CA ARG A 174 10.17 6.71 -2.39
C ARG A 174 8.94 6.55 -3.27
N SER A 175 7.87 7.26 -2.94
CA SER A 175 6.61 7.18 -3.66
C SER A 175 5.75 8.41 -3.37
N PRO A 176 4.93 8.90 -4.31
CA PRO A 176 3.92 9.91 -3.97
C PRO A 176 2.94 9.43 -2.91
N LYS A 177 2.54 8.15 -2.94
CA LYS A 177 1.53 7.61 -2.04
C LYS A 177 2.00 6.33 -1.34
N LEU A 178 1.68 6.20 -0.06
CA LEU A 178 1.88 5.01 0.76
C LEU A 178 0.58 4.67 1.49
N TYR A 179 0.10 3.45 1.31
CA TYR A 179 -1.08 2.92 1.98
C TYR A 179 -0.74 1.59 2.65
N LEU A 180 -0.92 1.54 3.96
CA LEU A 180 -0.74 0.35 4.78
C LEU A 180 -2.05 0.10 5.54
N GLN A 181 -2.75 -0.97 5.20
CA GLN A 181 -4.07 -1.27 5.75
C GLN A 181 -4.13 -2.70 6.28
N SER A 182 -4.60 -2.87 7.51
CA SER A 182 -4.84 -4.20 8.09
C SER A 182 -3.56 -5.06 8.13
N LEU A 183 -2.45 -4.48 8.60
CA LEU A 183 -1.16 -5.17 8.72
C LEU A 183 -0.99 -5.70 10.14
N GLU A 184 -1.48 -6.91 10.36
CA GLU A 184 -1.62 -7.54 11.70
C GLU A 184 -0.29 -7.77 12.43
N ASN A 185 0.82 -7.84 11.68
CA ASN A 185 2.15 -8.14 12.21
C ASN A 185 3.15 -6.99 12.06
N LEU A 186 2.75 -5.84 11.51
CA LEU A 186 3.66 -4.72 11.36
C LEU A 186 3.90 -4.08 12.74
N GLU A 187 5.10 -4.26 13.28
CA GLU A 187 5.47 -3.72 14.61
C GLU A 187 6.17 -2.36 14.53
N GLN A 188 6.98 -2.16 13.48
CA GLN A 188 7.80 -0.95 13.31
C GLN A 188 8.18 -0.73 11.85
N PHE A 189 8.49 0.53 11.52
CA PHE A 189 9.11 0.91 10.27
C PHE A 189 10.63 0.77 10.40
N ALA A 190 11.26 -0.07 9.58
CA ALA A 190 12.72 -0.15 9.48
C ALA A 190 13.27 0.65 8.28
N PHE A 191 12.45 1.54 7.71
CA PHE A 191 12.79 2.39 6.59
C PHE A 191 12.42 3.85 6.86
N ARG A 192 13.07 4.76 6.13
CA ARG A 192 12.65 6.15 6.02
C ARG A 192 11.72 6.29 4.81
N PRO A 193 10.41 6.52 5.01
CA PRO A 193 9.53 6.88 3.90
C PRO A 193 9.95 8.24 3.34
N GLU A 194 10.16 8.32 2.02
CA GLU A 194 10.28 9.58 1.29
C GLU A 194 9.00 9.75 0.47
N ILE A 195 7.93 10.14 1.18
CA ILE A 195 6.59 10.24 0.61
C ILE A 195 6.24 11.69 0.34
N THR A 196 5.76 11.95 -0.88
CA THR A 196 5.62 13.33 -1.38
C THR A 196 4.19 13.78 -1.55
N LYS A 197 3.18 12.94 -1.31
CA LYS A 197 1.77 13.37 -1.36
C LYS A 197 0.92 12.79 -0.23
N MET A 198 0.87 11.48 -0.05
CA MET A 198 -0.19 10.90 0.78
C MET A 198 0.26 9.69 1.57
N ILE A 199 -0.07 9.68 2.86
CA ILE A 199 0.19 8.55 3.76
C ILE A 199 -1.12 8.11 4.39
N GLY A 200 -1.51 6.86 4.17
CA GLY A 200 -2.62 6.21 4.84
C GLY A 200 -2.12 5.00 5.64
N ILE A 201 -2.31 4.99 6.95
CA ILE A 201 -1.94 3.85 7.81
C ILE A 201 -3.13 3.53 8.71
N TRP A 202 -3.76 2.38 8.47
CA TRP A 202 -4.98 2.02 9.17
C TRP A 202 -4.96 0.56 9.63
N ARG A 203 -5.55 0.27 10.79
CA ARG A 203 -5.72 -1.10 11.29
C ARG A 203 -4.39 -1.87 11.38
N CYS A 204 -3.40 -1.27 12.02
CA CYS A 204 -2.10 -1.92 12.26
C CYS A 204 -1.93 -2.11 13.77
N PRO A 205 -2.55 -3.13 14.38
CA PRO A 205 -2.74 -3.21 15.83
C PRO A 205 -1.43 -3.33 16.62
N LYS A 206 -0.40 -3.93 16.02
CA LYS A 206 0.91 -4.12 16.65
C LYS A 206 1.89 -2.99 16.38
N LEU A 207 1.53 -1.99 15.56
CA LEU A 207 2.43 -0.91 15.19
C LEU A 207 2.67 0.00 16.40
N ARG A 208 3.90 0.00 16.92
CA ARG A 208 4.24 0.72 18.16
C ARG A 208 4.81 2.11 17.92
N ASN A 209 5.38 2.35 16.75
CA ASN A 209 6.00 3.62 16.40
C ASN A 209 5.74 3.96 14.94
N LEU A 210 5.47 5.23 14.67
CA LEU A 210 5.42 5.78 13.33
C LEU A 210 6.80 6.35 12.94
N PRO A 211 7.18 6.32 11.67
CA PRO A 211 8.40 6.98 11.21
C PRO A 211 8.22 8.50 11.29
N ASN A 212 9.29 9.28 11.19
CA ASN A 212 9.16 10.73 11.04
C ASN A 212 8.34 11.04 9.76
N LEU A 213 7.24 11.79 9.92
CA LEU A 213 6.31 12.16 8.86
C LEU A 213 6.46 13.63 8.43
N ALA A 214 7.54 14.29 8.81
CA ALA A 214 7.91 15.62 8.36
C ALA A 214 8.66 15.57 7.01
N CYS A 215 8.00 15.05 5.98
CA CYS A 215 8.54 15.07 4.61
C CYS A 215 8.02 16.29 3.86
N GLU A 216 8.91 17.00 3.14
CA GLU A 216 8.51 18.10 2.27
C GLU A 216 7.52 17.60 1.20
N GLY A 217 6.40 18.32 1.07
CA GLY A 217 5.42 18.08 0.01
C GLY A 217 4.27 17.15 0.39
N ILE A 218 4.26 16.48 1.56
CA ILE A 218 3.10 15.68 1.99
C ILE A 218 1.85 16.56 1.98
N GLN A 219 0.84 16.12 1.24
CA GLN A 219 -0.43 16.77 1.07
C GLN A 219 -1.51 16.20 2.00
N GLY A 220 -1.40 14.95 2.43
CA GLY A 220 -2.39 14.36 3.32
C GLY A 220 -1.84 13.21 4.15
N ILE A 221 -2.26 13.15 5.41
CA ILE A 221 -1.95 12.06 6.33
C ILE A 221 -3.27 11.54 6.92
N SER A 222 -3.45 10.24 6.90
CA SER A 222 -4.59 9.57 7.50
C SER A 222 -4.10 8.40 8.34
N LEU A 223 -4.32 8.50 9.65
CA LEU A 223 -3.92 7.50 10.63
C LEU A 223 -5.16 7.06 11.40
N GLY A 224 -5.37 5.76 11.53
CA GLY A 224 -6.48 5.30 12.36
C GLY A 224 -6.51 3.83 12.71
N GLU A 225 -7.24 3.51 13.77
CA GLU A 225 -7.29 2.15 14.33
C GLU A 225 -5.86 1.62 14.64
N LEU A 226 -5.05 2.47 15.31
CA LEU A 226 -3.67 2.18 15.73
C LEU A 226 -3.55 2.13 17.28
N PRO A 227 -4.07 1.08 17.94
CA PRO A 227 -4.21 1.04 19.41
C PRO A 227 -2.89 1.07 20.18
N SER A 228 -1.78 0.69 19.55
CA SER A 228 -0.44 0.69 20.18
C SER A 228 0.28 2.04 20.08
N ILE A 229 -0.23 3.01 19.31
CA ILE A 229 0.40 4.33 19.14
C ILE A 229 -0.08 5.27 20.24
N THR A 230 0.82 5.64 21.14
CA THR A 230 0.51 6.53 22.28
C THR A 230 0.87 8.00 22.08
N SER A 231 1.72 8.28 21.09
CA SER A 231 2.15 9.63 20.71
C SER A 231 2.43 9.68 19.21
N LEU A 232 2.34 10.87 18.63
CA LEU A 232 2.67 11.09 17.22
C LEU A 232 4.14 11.51 17.07
N PRO A 233 4.80 11.12 15.96
CA PRO A 233 6.10 11.65 15.59
C PRO A 233 5.97 13.11 15.13
N GLU A 234 7.09 13.72 14.73
CA GLU A 234 7.04 14.96 13.98
C GLU A 234 6.25 14.76 12.67
N ILE A 235 5.28 15.65 12.46
CA ILE A 235 4.35 15.68 11.33
C ILE A 235 4.42 17.08 10.71
N ALA A 236 4.77 17.13 9.42
CA ALA A 236 4.62 18.32 8.60
C ALA A 236 3.77 17.98 7.37
N CYS A 237 2.54 18.50 7.34
CA CYS A 237 1.58 18.28 6.26
C CYS A 237 1.13 19.61 5.66
N GLY A 238 1.19 19.71 4.33
CA GLY A 238 0.75 20.87 3.56
C GLY A 238 -0.76 21.00 3.40
N HIS A 239 -1.54 19.94 3.70
CA HIS A 239 -3.00 20.05 3.81
C HIS A 239 -3.47 19.33 5.08
N ASP A 240 -4.17 18.20 4.96
CA ASP A 240 -5.00 17.66 6.03
C ASP A 240 -4.32 16.49 6.76
N VAL A 241 -4.61 16.40 8.05
CA VAL A 241 -4.21 15.28 8.91
C VAL A 241 -5.47 14.74 9.59
N ASN A 242 -5.78 13.48 9.33
CA ASN A 242 -6.95 12.80 9.90
C ASN A 242 -6.48 11.72 10.87
N LEU A 243 -6.87 11.87 12.14
CA LEU A 243 -6.64 10.93 13.22
C LEU A 243 -7.99 10.35 13.62
N PHE A 244 -8.20 9.05 13.47
CA PHE A 244 -9.49 8.44 13.81
C PHE A 244 -9.35 7.10 14.54
N SER A 245 -10.17 6.86 15.57
CA SER A 245 -10.15 5.60 16.32
C SER A 245 -8.75 5.26 16.87
N MET A 246 -8.04 6.28 17.38
CA MET A 246 -6.68 6.15 17.92
C MET A 246 -6.74 5.87 19.43
N GLU A 247 -7.16 4.67 19.81
CA GLU A 247 -7.35 4.29 21.22
C GLU A 247 -6.10 4.50 22.08
N GLY A 248 -4.89 4.27 21.55
CA GLY A 248 -3.66 4.43 22.31
C GLY A 248 -3.24 5.89 22.56
N LEU A 249 -3.71 6.82 21.72
CA LEU A 249 -3.21 8.20 21.68
C LEU A 249 -3.67 8.98 22.90
N THR A 250 -2.73 9.39 23.74
CA THR A 250 -3.03 10.08 25.01
C THR A 250 -2.75 11.58 24.99
N HIS A 251 -1.91 12.05 24.07
CA HIS A 251 -1.51 13.45 23.99
C HIS A 251 -1.08 13.82 22.57
N LEU A 252 -1.14 15.12 22.26
CA LEU A 252 -0.60 15.71 21.04
C LEU A 252 0.53 16.68 21.41
N ASP A 253 1.70 16.52 20.81
CA ASP A 253 2.76 17.52 20.89
C ASP A 253 2.60 18.56 19.77
N VAL A 254 2.20 19.77 20.16
CA VAL A 254 2.04 20.93 19.26
C VAL A 254 3.35 21.33 18.58
N ASN A 255 4.51 21.11 19.20
CA ASN A 255 5.78 21.53 18.60
C ASN A 255 6.18 20.65 17.42
N SER A 256 5.75 19.39 17.46
CA SER A 256 6.01 18.38 16.44
C SER A 256 4.93 18.35 15.35
N LEU A 257 3.84 19.12 15.49
CA LEU A 257 2.73 19.15 14.54
C LEU A 257 2.70 20.46 13.73
N LYS A 258 2.76 20.34 12.41
CA LYS A 258 2.56 21.44 11.45
C LYS A 258 1.62 20.97 10.34
N VAL A 259 0.41 21.53 10.30
CA VAL A 259 -0.68 21.16 9.39
C VAL A 259 -1.26 22.44 8.79
N ASN A 260 -0.98 22.70 7.52
CA ASN A 260 -1.48 23.93 6.90
C ASN A 260 -2.99 23.87 6.60
N GLY A 261 -3.57 22.67 6.50
CA GLY A 261 -5.00 22.44 6.30
C GLY A 261 -5.73 22.11 7.61
N CYS A 262 -6.60 21.11 7.56
CA CYS A 262 -7.39 20.67 8.71
C CYS A 262 -6.69 19.56 9.49
N LEU A 263 -6.65 19.69 10.82
CA LEU A 263 -6.45 18.56 11.71
C LEU A 263 -7.82 18.03 12.14
N GLU A 264 -8.16 16.82 11.73
CA GLU A 264 -9.37 16.11 12.15
C GLU A 264 -9.02 15.06 13.19
N ILE A 265 -9.73 15.09 14.32
CA ILE A 265 -9.58 14.14 15.41
C ILE A 265 -10.95 13.54 15.71
N ALA A 266 -11.13 12.26 15.36
CA ALA A 266 -12.36 11.53 15.54
C ALA A 266 -12.18 10.31 16.44
N ASP A 267 -13.07 10.07 17.41
CA ASP A 267 -13.08 8.82 18.19
C ASP A 267 -11.71 8.45 18.80
N CYS A 268 -11.07 9.35 19.56
CA CYS A 268 -9.74 9.17 20.16
C CYS A 268 -9.89 9.21 21.69
N PRO A 269 -10.49 8.19 22.31
CA PRO A 269 -11.10 8.27 23.64
C PRO A 269 -10.12 8.60 24.77
N ASN A 270 -8.83 8.33 24.59
CA ASN A 270 -7.79 8.60 25.60
C ASN A 270 -7.07 9.94 25.40
N LEU A 271 -7.36 10.67 24.32
CA LEU A 271 -6.87 12.02 24.11
C LEU A 271 -7.82 12.98 24.83
N THR A 272 -7.57 13.27 26.11
CA THR A 272 -8.47 14.08 26.94
C THR A 272 -8.17 15.58 26.90
N GLU A 273 -6.97 15.95 26.46
CA GLU A 273 -6.52 17.34 26.45
C GLU A 273 -5.85 17.66 25.12
N LEU A 274 -6.14 18.86 24.61
CA LEU A 274 -5.42 19.43 23.48
C LEU A 274 -4.34 20.40 23.98
N PRO A 275 -3.20 20.47 23.29
CA PRO A 275 -2.12 21.36 23.69
C PRO A 275 -2.57 22.82 23.68
N ASP A 276 -2.45 23.48 24.84
CA ASP A 276 -2.69 24.91 24.99
C ASP A 276 -1.40 25.68 24.69
N SER A 277 -1.21 26.04 23.41
CA SER A 277 -0.04 26.80 22.98
C SER A 277 -0.42 27.81 21.91
N PRO A 278 0.04 29.07 22.01
CA PRO A 278 -0.16 30.08 20.96
C PRO A 278 0.37 29.62 19.59
N ALA A 279 1.37 28.73 19.59
CA ALA A 279 1.97 28.21 18.38
C ALA A 279 0.99 27.35 17.57
N ILE A 280 -0.03 26.75 18.21
CA ILE A 280 -0.97 25.86 17.54
C ILE A 280 -1.83 26.59 16.51
N GLY A 281 -2.25 27.83 16.81
CA GLY A 281 -3.03 28.66 15.89
C GLY A 281 -2.27 29.05 14.63
N ASN A 282 -0.93 29.12 14.70
CA ASN A 282 -0.06 29.38 13.56
C ASN A 282 0.38 28.09 12.83
N ARG A 283 0.17 26.93 13.44
CA ARG A 283 0.62 25.62 12.94
C ARG A 283 -0.51 24.77 12.39
N LEU A 284 -1.76 25.07 12.73
CA LEU A 284 -2.96 24.42 12.23
C LEU A 284 -3.79 25.41 11.39
N GLY A 285 -4.26 24.97 10.23
CA GLY A 285 -5.23 25.72 9.43
C GLY A 285 -6.60 25.74 10.11
N SER A 286 -7.16 24.56 10.41
CA SER A 286 -8.37 24.37 11.21
C SER A 286 -8.28 23.11 12.07
N LEU A 287 -9.13 23.02 13.08
CA LEU A 287 -9.24 21.86 13.97
C LEU A 287 -10.69 21.36 13.99
N ASN A 288 -10.92 20.11 13.60
CA ASN A 288 -12.21 19.44 13.74
C ASN A 288 -12.11 18.34 14.80
N ILE A 289 -13.01 18.37 15.77
CA ILE A 289 -13.09 17.41 16.87
C ILE A 289 -14.45 16.74 16.80
N GLU A 290 -14.49 15.47 16.42
CA GLU A 290 -15.72 14.71 16.30
C GLU A 290 -15.73 13.51 17.25
N LYS A 291 -16.89 13.23 17.86
CA LYS A 291 -17.08 12.04 18.72
C LYS A 291 -15.98 11.87 19.78
N GLN A 292 -15.49 12.98 20.32
CA GLN A 292 -14.57 12.98 21.45
C GLN A 292 -15.35 13.23 22.73
N GLU A 293 -15.33 12.28 23.65
CA GLU A 293 -15.88 12.47 24.98
C GLU A 293 -14.80 13.05 25.91
N GLY A 294 -15.13 14.12 26.64
CA GLY A 294 -14.25 14.66 27.68
C GLY A 294 -13.03 15.45 27.19
N VAL A 295 -12.88 15.70 25.88
CA VAL A 295 -11.82 16.60 25.37
C VAL A 295 -12.05 18.03 25.89
N HIS A 296 -11.09 18.52 26.65
CA HIS A 296 -11.07 19.91 27.11
C HIS A 296 -10.39 20.82 26.08
N VAL A 297 -11.15 21.80 25.56
CA VAL A 297 -10.63 22.88 24.70
C VAL A 297 -10.49 24.12 25.57
N THR A 298 -9.25 24.55 25.84
CA THR A 298 -9.02 25.71 26.68
C THR A 298 -9.48 27.01 26.01
N ARG A 299 -9.78 28.03 26.82
CA ARG A 299 -10.11 29.37 26.31
C ARG A 299 -8.99 29.96 25.47
N ALA A 300 -7.75 29.79 25.92
CA ALA A 300 -6.58 30.28 25.20
C ALA A 300 -6.48 29.59 23.83
N LEU A 301 -6.61 28.27 23.74
CA LEU A 301 -6.65 27.57 22.44
C LEU A 301 -7.76 28.09 21.54
N TRP A 302 -8.97 28.27 22.08
CA TRP A 302 -10.12 28.80 21.36
C TRP A 302 -9.85 30.19 20.76
N ASP A 303 -9.34 31.10 21.58
CA ASP A 303 -9.06 32.48 21.17
C ASP A 303 -7.92 32.54 20.13
N HIS A 304 -6.89 31.69 20.25
CA HIS A 304 -5.81 31.61 19.26
C HIS A 304 -6.23 31.01 17.92
N MET A 305 -7.24 30.13 17.92
CA MET A 305 -7.75 29.53 16.71
C MET A 305 -8.78 30.42 16.00
N ASP A 306 -9.29 31.48 16.63
CA ASP A 306 -10.15 32.51 16.03
C ASP A 306 -11.32 31.92 15.19
N GLY A 307 -12.11 31.05 15.82
CA GLY A 307 -13.26 30.40 15.17
C GLY A 307 -12.92 29.25 14.21
N ARG A 308 -11.65 28.85 14.10
CA ARG A 308 -11.21 27.71 13.27
C ARG A 308 -11.26 26.36 14.00
N ILE A 309 -11.97 26.28 15.14
CA ILE A 309 -12.28 25.05 15.87
C ILE A 309 -13.73 24.68 15.58
N HIS A 310 -13.94 23.48 15.05
CA HIS A 310 -15.25 22.89 14.83
C HIS A 310 -15.42 21.70 15.78
N LEU A 311 -16.50 21.72 16.56
CA LEU A 311 -16.89 20.61 17.43
C LEU A 311 -18.06 19.90 16.75
N GLY A 312 -17.86 18.65 16.31
CA GLY A 312 -18.89 17.86 15.65
C GLY A 312 -20.08 17.63 16.58
N GLN A 313 -21.24 18.18 16.23
CA GLN A 313 -22.47 18.03 17.01
C GLN A 313 -23.12 16.65 16.83
N HIS A 314 -23.36 15.94 17.94
CA HIS A 314 -24.72 15.43 18.16
C HIS A 314 -25.60 16.61 18.61
N PRO A 315 -26.91 16.63 18.28
CA PRO A 315 -27.79 17.76 18.59
C PRO A 315 -27.97 17.85 20.11
N VAL A 316 -27.10 18.63 20.74
CA VAL A 316 -27.22 19.12 22.09
C VAL A 316 -27.33 20.64 21.95
N PRO A 317 -28.27 21.32 22.63
CA PRO A 317 -28.38 22.78 22.54
C PRO A 317 -27.03 23.43 22.90
N PRO A 318 -26.79 24.71 22.55
CA PRO A 318 -25.50 25.35 22.77
C PRO A 318 -25.16 25.29 24.25
N VAL A 319 -24.30 24.34 24.62
CA VAL A 319 -23.61 24.34 25.90
C VAL A 319 -22.40 25.21 25.61
N GLU A 320 -22.40 26.42 26.18
CA GLU A 320 -21.18 27.22 26.26
C GLU A 320 -20.06 26.33 26.80
N PRO A 321 -18.82 26.46 26.31
CA PRO A 321 -17.70 25.70 26.85
C PRO A 321 -17.68 25.87 28.37
N ILE A 322 -17.56 24.76 29.11
CA ILE A 322 -17.39 24.84 30.56
C ILE A 322 -15.99 25.41 30.79
N PHE A 323 -15.92 26.69 31.14
CA PHE A 323 -14.70 27.35 31.56
C PHE A 323 -14.56 27.22 33.08
N ASP A 324 -13.36 26.86 33.55
CA ASP A 324 -13.05 26.98 34.98
C ASP A 324 -13.14 28.46 35.39
N GLU A 325 -13.96 28.76 36.39
CA GLU A 325 -13.99 30.09 37.00
C GLU A 325 -12.65 30.36 37.70
N PRO A 326 -12.08 31.56 37.55
CA PRO A 326 -10.89 31.94 38.31
C PRO A 326 -11.22 31.91 39.80
N SER A 327 -10.37 31.22 40.57
CA SER A 327 -10.54 31.07 42.02
C SER A 327 -10.70 32.44 42.70
N PRO A 328 -11.71 32.62 43.57
CA PRO A 328 -11.88 33.86 44.29
C PRO A 328 -10.75 34.04 45.30
N HIS A 329 -10.03 35.16 45.17
CA HIS A 329 -9.07 35.66 46.16
C HIS A 329 -9.78 36.27 47.35
#